data_AF-A0A3F2RIJ6-F1
#
_entry.id   AF-A0A3F2RIJ6-F1
#
_cell.length_a   1.000
_cell.length_b   1.000
_cell.length_c   1.000
_cell.angle_alpha   90.00
_cell.angle_beta   90.00
_cell.angle_gamma   90.00
#
_symmetry.space_group_name_H-M   'P 1'
#
loop_
_entity.id
_entity.type
_entity.pdbx_description
1 polymer ?
#
loop_
_entity_poly.entity_id
_entity_poly.type
_entity_poly.pdbx_seq_one_letter_code
_entity_poly.pdbx_strand_id
1 'polypeptide(L)'
;MEITTSAPGTNRSRRRPSDTETRDAPTPHKTAYLHFCSTRRDDVAAAHSLWSVQQVTSELGKEWKVLTPAERKPWVELALFDKARFQNEAHQYVEQQQADEQPVRLRVPFRRKKKDSEPRQPDTAYICFWKSRRREVVTANPTLAAPLVSKEVGRQWKALSDEDRQVWVDMAAKDKHRFQEEIARLHPTLTASPKIPPSIKAPLKDPFAPKPAKTGFQLFMKHNRESFTLLNMTLNEFRAEMSQLWKRLSDADKVAWYEMAKQDQLRYETEMNAYTPPAYMSSVLQHADNHIDKLKRLAREDESAPRLPISAYSFYLSSERQDLQKRLPGLKHNEIMREMGVAWKLLEVADRAPYQRKAEQDVDRFRTEMEVHLARQEDHREAECTDKRQNRKRKPQHERIDAGFLEDKKEATATRKKRKSAHPRRPKTAYNLMYMSKRTELLATYQMSHNECSALCGRLWRQMSESEREPFKRMAAEDKRRYQAELEFFKTQEGEANVQVLRESLGFCTFLETKRRENPGISENEVVALWESKSEPHRVLWGEFGQGSSQTTSSISKDNASILEKEQKQLEENTQLMLTARGMNSDDGREFSPPHRDLRGEDTIDFGEFS
;
A
#
# COMPACT_ATOMS: atom_id res chain seq x y z
N MET A 1 -49.45 44.54 -57.27
CA MET A 1 -49.62 43.09 -57.05
C MET A 1 -48.66 42.41 -58.01
N GLU A 2 -47.46 42.09 -57.54
CA GLU A 2 -46.39 41.55 -58.38
C GLU A 2 -46.30 40.03 -58.23
N ILE A 3 -46.06 39.41 -59.39
CA ILE A 3 -46.01 37.98 -59.67
C ILE A 3 -44.68 37.44 -59.13
N THR A 4 -44.71 36.37 -58.32
CA THR A 4 -43.49 35.68 -57.86
C THR A 4 -43.40 34.28 -58.45
N THR A 5 -42.26 34.05 -59.10
CA THR A 5 -41.85 32.94 -59.96
C THR A 5 -41.52 31.64 -59.20
N SER A 6 -41.73 30.50 -59.86
CA SER A 6 -41.50 29.13 -59.38
C SER A 6 -40.03 28.72 -59.23
N ALA A 7 -39.75 27.73 -58.38
CA ALA A 7 -38.66 26.77 -58.59
C ALA A 7 -39.08 25.34 -58.10
N PRO A 8 -38.79 24.27 -58.87
CA PRO A 8 -39.17 22.91 -58.53
C PRO A 8 -38.08 22.18 -57.70
N GLY A 9 -38.50 21.53 -56.62
CA GLY A 9 -37.64 20.68 -55.78
C GLY A 9 -37.26 19.39 -56.50
N THR A 10 -35.96 19.16 -56.67
CA THR A 10 -35.38 18.01 -57.35
C THR A 10 -35.40 16.76 -56.49
N ASN A 11 -35.96 15.69 -57.06
CA ASN A 11 -35.95 14.32 -56.53
C ASN A 11 -34.52 13.75 -56.60
N ARG A 12 -33.77 13.79 -55.48
CA ARG A 12 -32.46 13.13 -55.39
C ARG A 12 -32.62 11.66 -55.02
N SER A 13 -32.49 10.83 -56.05
CA SER A 13 -32.09 9.42 -55.99
C SER A 13 -31.02 9.21 -54.91
N ARG A 14 -31.29 8.31 -53.94
CA ARG A 14 -30.30 7.81 -52.99
C ARG A 14 -29.21 7.06 -53.78
N ARG A 15 -28.10 7.73 -54.06
CA ARG A 15 -26.87 7.07 -54.51
C ARG A 15 -26.44 6.08 -53.42
N ARG A 16 -26.19 4.82 -53.80
CA ARG A 16 -25.46 3.85 -52.97
C ARG A 16 -24.10 4.47 -52.57
N PRO A 17 -23.67 4.35 -51.31
CA PRO A 17 -22.33 4.77 -50.91
C PRO A 17 -21.28 4.01 -51.74
N SER A 18 -20.21 4.72 -52.09
CA SER A 18 -19.10 4.24 -52.92
C SER A 18 -18.31 3.10 -52.26
N ASP A 19 -17.91 2.11 -53.05
CA ASP A 19 -17.11 0.91 -52.75
C ASP A 19 -15.68 1.17 -52.19
N THR A 20 -15.41 2.33 -51.63
CA THR A 20 -14.08 2.67 -51.08
C THR A 20 -13.90 2.22 -49.62
N GLU A 21 -14.98 2.02 -48.86
CA GLU A 21 -14.91 1.52 -47.46
C GLU A 21 -14.70 -0.01 -47.36
N THR A 22 -14.90 -0.76 -48.45
CA THR A 22 -14.87 -2.23 -48.44
C THR A 22 -13.49 -2.81 -48.79
N ARG A 23 -12.49 -1.99 -49.10
CA ARG A 23 -11.18 -2.47 -49.59
C ARG A 23 -10.28 -3.04 -48.50
N ASP A 24 -10.47 -2.62 -47.26
CA ASP A 24 -9.64 -3.04 -46.11
C ASP A 24 -10.33 -4.09 -45.22
N ALA A 25 -11.57 -4.49 -45.55
CA ALA A 25 -12.27 -5.52 -44.81
C ALA A 25 -11.73 -6.93 -45.15
N PRO A 26 -11.59 -7.83 -44.17
CA PRO A 26 -11.17 -9.21 -44.41
C PRO A 26 -12.05 -9.92 -45.44
N THR A 27 -11.43 -10.61 -46.39
CA THR A 27 -12.17 -11.34 -47.42
C THR A 27 -12.93 -12.51 -46.80
N PRO A 28 -14.23 -12.70 -47.12
CA PRO A 28 -15.02 -13.80 -46.55
C PRO A 28 -14.40 -15.18 -46.82
N HIS A 29 -14.53 -16.09 -45.86
CA HIS A 29 -14.07 -17.47 -46.03
C HIS A 29 -14.80 -18.19 -47.18
N LYS A 30 -14.03 -18.98 -47.92
CA LYS A 30 -14.50 -19.84 -49.01
C LYS A 30 -14.96 -21.18 -48.43
N THR A 31 -16.03 -21.71 -49.00
CA THR A 31 -16.53 -23.05 -48.66
C THR A 31 -15.75 -24.12 -49.44
N ALA A 32 -15.87 -25.38 -49.04
CA ALA A 32 -15.18 -26.51 -49.68
C ALA A 32 -15.44 -26.57 -51.20
N TYR A 33 -16.69 -26.31 -51.59
CA TYR A 33 -17.09 -26.22 -52.99
C TYR A 33 -16.41 -25.05 -53.73
N LEU A 34 -16.24 -23.89 -53.09
CA LEU A 34 -15.60 -22.74 -53.71
C LEU A 34 -14.10 -22.94 -53.92
N HIS A 35 -13.42 -23.63 -52.99
CA HIS A 35 -12.02 -24.04 -53.20
C HIS A 35 -11.88 -25.04 -54.36
N PHE A 36 -12.78 -26.02 -54.42
CA PHE A 36 -12.86 -26.98 -55.52
C PHE A 36 -13.08 -26.29 -56.87
N CYS A 37 -14.06 -25.40 -56.95
CA CYS A 37 -14.32 -24.62 -58.17
C CYS A 37 -13.14 -23.71 -58.52
N SER A 38 -12.48 -23.08 -57.54
CA SER A 38 -11.37 -22.16 -57.84
C SER A 38 -10.14 -22.84 -58.43
N THR A 39 -9.94 -24.13 -58.15
CA THR A 39 -8.80 -24.89 -58.67
C THR A 39 -9.11 -25.57 -59.99
N ARG A 40 -10.30 -26.17 -60.14
CA ARG A 40 -10.69 -26.87 -61.37
C ARG A 40 -11.29 -25.99 -62.46
N ARG A 41 -11.66 -24.75 -62.15
CA ARG A 41 -12.25 -23.85 -63.15
C ARG A 41 -11.30 -23.56 -64.30
N ASP A 42 -10.01 -23.43 -64.02
CA ASP A 42 -9.02 -23.17 -65.06
C ASP A 42 -8.81 -24.40 -65.94
N ASP A 43 -8.80 -25.60 -65.35
CA ASP A 43 -8.71 -26.87 -66.07
C ASP A 43 -9.92 -27.11 -66.99
N VAL A 44 -11.14 -26.89 -66.48
CA VAL A 44 -12.38 -27.09 -67.25
C VAL A 44 -12.55 -26.00 -68.31
N ALA A 45 -12.13 -24.76 -68.04
CA ALA A 45 -12.12 -23.69 -69.02
C ALA A 45 -11.08 -23.92 -70.12
N ALA A 46 -9.92 -24.51 -69.80
CA ALA A 46 -8.90 -24.88 -70.77
C ALA A 46 -9.35 -26.06 -71.66
N ALA A 47 -9.98 -27.07 -71.07
CA ALA A 47 -10.53 -28.22 -71.80
C ALA A 47 -11.70 -27.83 -72.73
N HIS A 48 -12.44 -26.77 -72.36
CA HIS A 48 -13.58 -26.27 -73.10
C HIS A 48 -13.50 -24.75 -73.32
N SER A 49 -12.54 -24.33 -74.14
CA SER A 49 -12.25 -22.91 -74.41
C SER A 49 -13.39 -22.11 -75.06
N LEU A 50 -14.39 -22.79 -75.63
CA LEU A 50 -15.59 -22.18 -76.22
C LEU A 50 -16.79 -22.11 -75.25
N TRP A 51 -16.67 -22.66 -74.04
CA TRP A 51 -17.76 -22.67 -73.08
C TRP A 51 -17.89 -21.34 -72.34
N SER A 52 -19.14 -20.97 -72.06
CA SER A 52 -19.43 -19.81 -71.23
C SER A 52 -19.09 -20.12 -69.75
N VAL A 53 -18.82 -19.07 -68.98
CA VAL A 53 -18.57 -19.18 -67.52
C VAL A 53 -19.71 -19.92 -66.81
N GLN A 54 -20.95 -19.77 -67.28
CA GLN A 54 -22.11 -20.46 -66.73
C GLN A 54 -22.07 -21.97 -67.03
N GLN A 55 -21.65 -22.37 -68.22
CA GLN A 55 -21.50 -23.78 -68.60
C GLN A 55 -20.37 -24.45 -67.80
N VAL A 56 -19.23 -23.79 -67.65
CA VAL A 56 -18.10 -24.27 -66.81
C VAL A 56 -18.54 -24.44 -65.35
N THR A 57 -19.26 -23.47 -64.79
CA THR A 57 -19.75 -23.53 -63.40
C THR A 57 -20.80 -24.64 -63.21
N SER A 58 -21.64 -24.88 -64.21
CA SER A 58 -22.62 -25.96 -64.20
C SER A 58 -21.94 -27.33 -64.17
N GLU A 59 -20.88 -27.52 -64.96
CA GLU A 59 -20.14 -28.78 -65.01
C GLU A 59 -19.39 -29.05 -63.70
N LEU A 60 -18.71 -28.04 -63.14
CA LEU A 60 -18.07 -28.13 -61.82
C LEU A 60 -19.07 -28.51 -60.71
N GLY A 61 -20.32 -28.03 -60.80
CA GLY A 61 -21.39 -28.40 -59.89
C GLY A 61 -21.82 -29.87 -60.00
N LYS A 62 -21.76 -30.47 -61.20
CA LYS A 62 -22.02 -31.90 -61.41
C LYS A 62 -20.86 -32.74 -60.89
N GLU A 63 -19.62 -32.36 -61.18
CA GLU A 63 -18.43 -33.05 -60.68
C GLU A 63 -18.40 -33.06 -59.14
N TRP A 64 -18.71 -31.92 -58.51
CA TRP A 64 -18.79 -31.82 -57.06
C TRP A 64 -19.82 -32.78 -56.46
N LYS A 65 -20.97 -32.97 -57.12
CA LYS A 65 -22.03 -33.88 -56.65
C LYS A 65 -21.62 -35.36 -56.73
N VAL A 66 -20.82 -35.74 -57.73
CA VAL A 66 -20.35 -37.11 -57.94
C VAL A 66 -19.19 -37.48 -57.00
N LEU A 67 -18.39 -36.50 -56.57
CA LEU A 67 -17.27 -36.72 -55.65
C LEU A 67 -17.68 -37.42 -54.34
N THR A 68 -16.91 -38.45 -53.98
CA THR A 68 -17.13 -39.21 -52.75
C THR A 68 -16.73 -38.40 -51.50
N PRO A 69 -17.22 -38.76 -50.30
CA PRO A 69 -16.83 -38.08 -49.06
C PRO A 69 -15.31 -38.09 -48.81
N ALA A 70 -14.60 -39.14 -49.25
CA ALA A 70 -13.15 -39.25 -49.13
C ALA A 70 -12.43 -38.23 -50.03
N GLU A 71 -12.90 -38.04 -51.26
CA GLU A 71 -12.32 -37.07 -52.20
C GLU A 71 -12.72 -35.62 -51.89
N ARG A 72 -13.84 -35.43 -51.17
CA ARG A 72 -14.24 -34.11 -50.64
C ARG A 72 -13.45 -33.70 -49.40
N LYS A 73 -12.86 -34.66 -48.68
CA LYS A 73 -12.17 -34.42 -47.40
C LYS A 73 -11.08 -33.33 -47.48
N PRO A 74 -10.18 -33.30 -48.48
CA PRO A 74 -9.16 -32.25 -48.58
C PRO A 74 -9.76 -30.84 -48.74
N TRP A 75 -10.85 -30.72 -49.50
CA TRP A 75 -11.55 -29.45 -49.70
C TRP A 75 -12.30 -28.99 -48.46
N VAL A 76 -12.83 -29.93 -47.68
CA VAL A 76 -13.49 -29.66 -46.39
C VAL A 76 -12.46 -29.18 -45.36
N GLU A 77 -11.30 -29.84 -45.27
CA GLU A 77 -10.21 -29.43 -44.39
C GLU A 77 -9.67 -28.05 -44.78
N LEU A 78 -9.51 -27.78 -46.08
CA LEU A 78 -9.08 -26.47 -46.57
C LEU A 78 -10.10 -25.37 -46.23
N ALA A 79 -11.40 -25.65 -46.36
CA ALA A 79 -12.46 -24.70 -45.98
C ALA A 79 -12.52 -24.44 -44.46
N LEU A 80 -12.19 -25.44 -43.64
CA LEU A 80 -12.07 -25.25 -42.19
C LEU A 80 -10.89 -24.35 -41.84
N PHE A 81 -9.75 -24.52 -42.52
CA PHE A 81 -8.59 -23.65 -42.36
C PHE A 81 -8.89 -22.20 -42.82
N ASP A 82 -9.57 -22.05 -43.96
CA ASP A 82 -9.97 -20.77 -44.52
C ASP A 82 -10.98 -20.02 -43.61
N LYS A 83 -11.88 -20.78 -42.97
CA LYS A 83 -12.80 -20.28 -41.94
C LYS A 83 -12.04 -19.80 -40.69
N ALA A 84 -11.04 -20.54 -40.23
CA ALA A 84 -10.21 -20.14 -39.09
C ALA A 84 -9.38 -18.88 -39.39
N ARG A 85 -8.80 -18.77 -40.60
CA ARG A 85 -8.12 -17.55 -41.07
C ARG A 85 -9.06 -16.35 -41.01
N PHE A 86 -10.26 -16.46 -41.61
CA PHE A 86 -11.22 -15.36 -41.62
C PHE A 86 -11.66 -14.93 -40.23
N GLN A 87 -11.86 -15.87 -39.29
CA GLN A 87 -12.20 -15.53 -37.91
C GLN A 87 -11.10 -14.72 -37.22
N ASN A 88 -9.84 -15.11 -37.42
CA ASN A 88 -8.68 -14.39 -36.88
C ASN A 88 -8.52 -13.00 -37.52
N GLU A 89 -8.62 -12.90 -38.85
CA GLU A 89 -8.53 -11.63 -39.57
C GLU A 89 -9.69 -10.69 -39.20
N ALA A 90 -10.91 -11.21 -39.07
CA ALA A 90 -12.07 -10.44 -38.61
C ALA A 90 -11.88 -9.93 -37.18
N HIS A 91 -11.32 -10.75 -36.28
CA HIS A 91 -11.00 -10.31 -34.92
C HIS A 91 -9.95 -9.19 -34.91
N GLN A 92 -8.87 -9.35 -35.68
CA GLN A 92 -7.83 -8.33 -35.80
C GLN A 92 -8.34 -7.03 -36.42
N TYR A 93 -9.21 -7.13 -37.43
CA TYR A 93 -9.84 -5.97 -38.07
C TYR A 93 -10.73 -5.19 -37.09
N VAL A 94 -11.54 -5.88 -36.28
CA VAL A 94 -12.36 -5.25 -35.23
C VAL A 94 -11.47 -4.62 -34.13
N GLU A 95 -10.38 -5.28 -33.76
CA GLU A 95 -9.41 -4.75 -32.79
C GLU A 95 -8.68 -3.50 -33.32
N GLN A 96 -8.33 -3.48 -34.60
CA GLN A 96 -7.73 -2.31 -35.27
C GLN A 96 -8.72 -1.15 -35.38
N GLN A 97 -9.98 -1.41 -35.76
CA GLN A 97 -11.02 -0.37 -35.74
C GLN A 97 -11.23 0.23 -34.33
N GLN A 98 -11.20 -0.61 -33.29
CA GLN A 98 -11.29 -0.14 -31.90
C GLN A 98 -10.03 0.64 -31.43
N ALA A 99 -8.86 0.33 -31.99
CA ALA A 99 -7.62 1.04 -31.72
C ALA A 99 -7.56 2.40 -32.42
N ASP A 100 -8.05 2.49 -33.66
CA ASP A 100 -8.08 3.72 -34.47
C ASP A 100 -9.20 4.68 -34.03
N GLU A 101 -10.33 4.19 -33.53
CA GLU A 101 -11.41 5.02 -32.95
C GLU A 101 -11.04 5.63 -31.57
N GLN A 102 -9.97 5.16 -30.92
CA GLN A 102 -9.44 5.81 -29.72
C GLN A 102 -8.34 6.80 -30.10
N PRO A 103 -8.59 8.14 -30.06
CA PRO A 103 -7.50 9.09 -30.20
C PRO A 103 -6.47 8.77 -29.12
N VAL A 104 -5.19 8.68 -29.51
CA VAL A 104 -4.05 8.38 -28.63
C VAL A 104 -3.97 9.41 -27.50
N ARG A 105 -4.78 9.19 -26.48
CA ARG A 105 -4.57 9.73 -25.15
C ARG A 105 -3.49 8.84 -24.60
N LEU A 106 -2.28 9.40 -24.45
CA LEU A 106 -1.34 8.94 -23.45
C LEU A 106 -2.16 8.47 -22.25
N ARG A 107 -2.09 7.18 -21.89
CA ARG A 107 -2.74 6.64 -20.70
C ARG A 107 -2.07 7.28 -19.48
N VAL A 108 -2.38 8.55 -19.23
CA VAL A 108 -2.36 9.11 -17.90
C VAL A 108 -3.45 8.33 -17.18
N PRO A 109 -3.12 7.56 -16.12
CA PRO A 109 -4.09 6.71 -15.45
C PRO A 109 -5.35 7.52 -15.15
N PHE A 110 -6.48 7.10 -15.72
CA PHE A 110 -7.76 7.74 -15.52
C PHE A 110 -8.07 7.67 -14.02
N ARG A 111 -7.90 8.80 -13.32
CA ARG A 111 -8.40 8.90 -11.94
C ARG A 111 -9.90 8.67 -12.03
N ARG A 112 -10.35 7.54 -11.48
CA ARG A 112 -11.78 7.26 -11.28
C ARG A 112 -12.41 8.54 -10.71
N LYS A 113 -13.46 9.06 -11.35
CA LYS A 113 -14.28 10.11 -10.73
C LYS A 113 -14.75 9.55 -9.39
N LYS A 114 -14.39 10.21 -8.28
CA LYS A 114 -14.83 9.78 -6.95
C LYS A 114 -16.36 9.77 -6.95
N LYS A 115 -16.96 8.74 -6.34
CA LYS A 115 -18.40 8.74 -6.05
C LYS A 115 -18.67 9.88 -5.07
N ASP A 116 -19.81 10.56 -5.17
CA ASP A 116 -20.19 11.68 -4.29
C ASP A 116 -20.22 11.31 -2.79
N SER A 117 -20.19 10.02 -2.46
CA SER A 117 -20.19 9.48 -1.11
C SER A 117 -18.81 9.26 -0.47
N GLU A 118 -17.70 9.58 -1.15
CA GLU A 118 -16.34 9.41 -0.60
C GLU A 118 -15.81 10.73 0.01
N PRO A 119 -15.33 10.75 1.26
CA PRO A 119 -14.75 11.95 1.87
C PRO A 119 -13.63 12.55 1.03
N ARG A 120 -13.60 13.88 0.97
CA ARG A 120 -12.54 14.59 0.25
C ARG A 120 -11.24 14.47 1.03
N GLN A 121 -10.15 14.14 0.32
CA GLN A 121 -8.81 14.07 0.91
C GLN A 121 -8.45 15.38 1.62
N PRO A 122 -7.69 15.32 2.73
CA PRO A 122 -7.34 16.49 3.50
C PRO A 122 -6.40 17.39 2.71
N ASP A 123 -6.63 18.69 2.79
CA ASP A 123 -5.79 19.70 2.15
C ASP A 123 -4.42 19.76 2.85
N THR A 124 -3.35 19.89 2.06
CA THR A 124 -2.00 20.16 2.60
C THR A 124 -1.83 21.66 2.86
N ALA A 125 -0.82 22.04 3.66
CA ALA A 125 -0.57 23.45 4.02
C ALA A 125 -0.48 24.37 2.79
N TYR A 126 0.23 23.92 1.75
CA TYR A 126 0.30 24.63 0.47
C TYR A 126 -1.06 24.77 -0.22
N ILE A 127 -1.93 23.76 -0.15
CA ILE A 127 -3.26 23.81 -0.77
C ILE A 127 -4.19 24.77 -0.01
N CYS A 128 -4.11 24.80 1.32
CA CYS A 128 -4.81 25.80 2.14
C CYS A 128 -4.37 27.22 1.75
N PHE A 129 -3.05 27.45 1.68
CA PHE A 129 -2.47 28.71 1.24
C PHE A 129 -2.91 29.09 -0.18
N TRP A 130 -2.80 28.13 -1.11
CA TRP A 130 -3.15 28.35 -2.51
C TRP A 130 -4.62 28.70 -2.68
N LYS A 131 -5.54 28.12 -1.90
CA LYS A 131 -6.97 28.46 -1.97
C LYS A 131 -7.27 29.88 -1.52
N SER A 132 -6.59 30.36 -0.48
CA SER A 132 -6.69 31.75 -0.03
C SER A 132 -6.08 32.69 -1.06
N ARG A 133 -4.81 32.46 -1.40
CA ARG A 133 -4.01 33.40 -2.17
C ARG A 133 -4.33 33.43 -3.66
N ARG A 134 -4.84 32.34 -4.23
CA ARG A 134 -5.26 32.30 -5.64
C ARG A 134 -6.35 33.33 -5.92
N ARG A 135 -7.29 33.56 -4.99
CA ARG A 135 -8.36 34.55 -5.18
C ARG A 135 -7.77 35.94 -5.33
N GLU A 136 -6.87 36.31 -4.44
CA GLU A 136 -6.18 37.60 -4.45
C GLU A 136 -5.32 37.81 -5.70
N VAL A 137 -4.60 36.77 -6.15
CA VAL A 137 -3.76 36.85 -7.36
C VAL A 137 -4.61 36.94 -8.63
N VAL A 138 -5.77 36.29 -8.68
CA VAL A 138 -6.72 36.39 -9.79
C VAL A 138 -7.39 37.76 -9.82
N THR A 139 -7.79 38.32 -8.68
CA THR A 139 -8.38 39.66 -8.62
C THR A 139 -7.36 40.75 -8.96
N ALA A 140 -6.10 40.60 -8.53
CA ALA A 140 -5.03 41.53 -8.87
C ALA A 140 -4.60 41.42 -10.34
N ASN A 141 -4.83 40.27 -10.98
CA ASN A 141 -4.44 40.04 -12.38
C ASN A 141 -5.54 39.30 -13.17
N PRO A 142 -6.66 39.97 -13.50
CA PRO A 142 -7.81 39.32 -14.15
C PRO A 142 -7.54 38.78 -15.55
N THR A 143 -6.49 39.27 -16.22
CA THR A 143 -6.09 38.88 -17.59
C THR A 143 -5.06 37.74 -17.62
N LEU A 144 -4.50 37.33 -16.48
CA LEU A 144 -3.48 36.29 -16.44
C LEU A 144 -4.07 34.88 -16.58
N ALA A 145 -3.44 34.06 -17.42
CA ALA A 145 -3.79 32.67 -17.59
C ALA A 145 -3.60 31.86 -16.29
N ALA A 146 -4.51 30.91 -16.01
CA ALA A 146 -4.50 30.09 -14.79
C ALA A 146 -3.16 29.39 -14.45
N PRO A 147 -2.34 28.92 -15.42
CA PRO A 147 -1.02 28.38 -15.13
C PRO A 147 -0.04 29.41 -14.56
N LEU A 148 -0.11 30.67 -15.00
CA LEU A 148 0.74 31.76 -14.53
C LEU A 148 0.34 32.21 -13.12
N VAL A 149 -0.97 32.28 -12.84
CA VAL A 149 -1.50 32.50 -11.50
C VAL A 149 -0.97 31.45 -10.51
N SER A 150 -0.94 30.18 -10.92
CA SER A 150 -0.45 29.09 -10.07
C SER A 150 1.06 29.18 -9.81
N LYS A 151 1.85 29.61 -10.81
CA LYS A 151 3.29 29.88 -10.64
C LYS A 151 3.54 31.03 -9.67
N GLU A 152 2.75 32.09 -9.76
CA GLU A 152 2.88 33.26 -8.87
C GLU A 152 2.52 32.91 -7.42
N VAL A 153 1.45 32.16 -7.20
CA VAL A 153 1.12 31.64 -5.87
C VAL A 153 2.21 30.69 -5.35
N GLY A 154 2.80 29.85 -6.21
CA GLY A 154 3.95 29.01 -5.84
C GLY A 154 5.20 29.81 -5.45
N ARG A 155 5.47 30.94 -6.13
CA ARG A 155 6.55 31.88 -5.79
C ARG A 155 6.32 32.49 -4.42
N GLN A 156 5.10 32.95 -4.14
CA GLN A 156 4.73 33.54 -2.85
C GLN A 156 4.85 32.53 -1.71
N TRP A 157 4.45 31.26 -1.91
CA TRP A 157 4.64 30.21 -0.91
C TRP A 157 6.11 30.00 -0.53
N LYS A 158 7.01 30.00 -1.52
CA LYS A 158 8.46 29.89 -1.29
C LYS A 158 9.05 31.10 -0.57
N ALA A 159 8.45 32.27 -0.76
CA ALA A 159 8.89 33.51 -0.13
C ALA A 159 8.36 33.73 1.31
N LEU A 160 7.38 32.93 1.76
CA LEU A 160 6.90 32.99 3.15
C LEU A 160 7.98 32.52 4.13
N SER A 161 8.03 33.16 5.29
CA SER A 161 8.79 32.70 6.46
C SER A 161 8.19 31.42 7.04
N ASP A 162 8.93 30.73 7.90
CA ASP A 162 8.45 29.50 8.53
C ASP A 162 7.33 29.78 9.55
N GLU A 163 7.33 30.96 10.18
CA GLU A 163 6.26 31.43 11.06
C GLU A 163 4.94 31.65 10.30
N ASP A 164 5.00 32.30 9.13
CA ASP A 164 3.79 32.53 8.32
C ASP A 164 3.29 31.22 7.67
N ARG A 165 4.20 30.28 7.39
CA ARG A 165 3.85 28.93 6.94
C ARG A 165 3.13 28.14 8.03
N GLN A 166 3.45 28.35 9.30
CA GLN A 166 2.87 27.61 10.43
C GLN A 166 1.34 27.76 10.48
N VAL A 167 0.81 28.96 10.18
CA VAL A 167 -0.64 29.22 10.12
C VAL A 167 -1.34 28.28 9.11
N TRP A 168 -0.68 27.99 7.99
CA TRP A 168 -1.19 27.07 6.96
C TRP A 168 -1.00 25.59 7.34
N VAL A 169 0.07 25.28 8.08
CA VAL A 169 0.31 23.95 8.65
C VAL A 169 -0.79 23.60 9.67
N ASP A 170 -1.16 24.54 10.53
CA ASP A 170 -2.23 24.37 11.52
C ASP A 170 -3.61 24.20 10.86
N MET A 171 -3.88 24.96 9.79
CA MET A 171 -5.09 24.78 8.97
C MET A 171 -5.13 23.40 8.31
N ALA A 172 -4.01 22.91 7.77
CA ALA A 172 -3.93 21.57 7.20
C ALA A 172 -4.08 20.46 8.26
N ALA A 173 -3.59 20.69 9.48
CA ALA A 173 -3.78 19.77 10.60
C ALA A 173 -5.27 19.66 11.00
N LYS A 174 -6.00 20.78 11.01
CA LYS A 174 -7.46 20.79 11.24
C LYS A 174 -8.21 20.06 10.12
N ASP A 175 -7.84 20.27 8.85
CA ASP A 175 -8.48 19.59 7.72
C ASP A 175 -8.20 18.07 7.71
N LYS A 176 -7.01 17.68 8.15
CA LYS A 176 -6.64 16.28 8.40
C LYS A 176 -7.51 15.64 9.48
N HIS A 177 -7.81 16.37 10.56
CA HIS A 177 -8.72 15.91 11.61
C HIS A 177 -10.15 15.73 11.08
N ARG A 178 -10.70 16.71 10.34
CA ARG A 178 -12.01 16.58 9.67
C ARG A 178 -12.09 15.31 8.83
N PHE A 179 -11.09 15.06 7.98
CA PHE A 179 -11.08 13.87 7.12
C PHE A 179 -11.04 12.56 7.93
N GLN A 180 -10.29 12.52 9.03
CA GLN A 180 -10.25 11.36 9.91
C GLN A 180 -11.62 11.09 10.55
N GLU A 181 -12.32 12.13 11.00
CA GLU A 181 -13.67 12.02 11.56
C GLU A 181 -14.71 11.60 10.51
N GLU A 182 -14.64 12.15 9.29
CA GLU A 182 -15.52 11.77 8.18
C GLU A 182 -15.34 10.31 7.75
N ILE A 183 -14.09 9.85 7.67
CA ILE A 183 -13.77 8.43 7.39
C ILE A 183 -14.24 7.53 8.54
N ALA A 184 -14.05 7.95 9.79
CA ALA A 184 -14.50 7.21 10.96
C ALA A 184 -16.04 7.08 11.01
N ARG A 185 -16.78 8.12 10.58
CA ARG A 185 -18.24 8.11 10.48
C ARG A 185 -18.76 7.20 9.37
N LEU A 186 -18.10 7.17 8.20
CA LEU A 186 -18.56 6.38 7.05
C LEU A 186 -18.13 4.91 7.11
N HIS A 187 -17.02 4.60 7.79
CA HIS A 187 -16.51 3.24 7.91
C HIS A 187 -16.00 2.95 9.33
N PRO A 188 -16.90 2.68 10.29
CA PRO A 188 -16.53 2.33 11.67
C PRO A 188 -15.66 1.06 11.77
N THR A 189 -15.69 0.19 10.76
CA THR A 189 -14.96 -1.08 10.69
C THR A 189 -13.59 -0.99 10.01
N LEU A 190 -13.25 0.10 9.33
CA LEU A 190 -11.95 0.27 8.64
C LEU A 190 -10.86 0.92 9.50
N THR A 191 -11.23 1.56 10.60
CA THR A 191 -10.30 2.19 11.56
C THR A 191 -9.50 1.16 12.38
N ALA A 192 -9.79 -0.14 12.27
CA ALA A 192 -9.11 -1.22 13.00
C ALA A 192 -8.23 -2.14 12.13
N SER A 193 -7.84 -1.74 10.91
CA SER A 193 -6.82 -2.47 10.14
C SER A 193 -5.42 -1.90 10.39
N PRO A 194 -4.49 -2.68 10.98
CA PRO A 194 -3.09 -2.29 11.02
C PRO A 194 -2.54 -2.26 9.58
N LYS A 195 -1.70 -1.26 9.28
CA LYS A 195 -1.02 -1.05 7.99
C LYS A 195 -0.47 -2.38 7.46
N ILE A 196 -1.10 -2.92 6.43
CA ILE A 196 -0.55 -4.03 5.65
C ILE A 196 0.72 -3.48 4.97
N PRO A 197 1.90 -4.12 5.10
CA PRO A 197 3.09 -3.70 4.38
C PRO A 197 2.81 -3.74 2.86
N PRO A 198 3.39 -2.82 2.07
CA PRO A 198 3.17 -2.79 0.64
C PRO A 198 3.56 -4.15 0.04
N SER A 199 2.57 -4.84 -0.55
CA SER A 199 2.80 -6.02 -1.39
C SER A 199 3.96 -5.73 -2.34
N ILE A 200 4.97 -6.61 -2.36
CA ILE A 200 6.13 -6.53 -3.25
C ILE A 200 5.57 -6.60 -4.68
N LYS A 201 5.53 -5.47 -5.37
CA LYS A 201 4.99 -5.33 -6.74
C LYS A 201 5.96 -5.80 -7.83
N ALA A 202 7.01 -6.52 -7.49
CA ALA A 202 7.92 -7.10 -8.48
C ALA A 202 7.58 -8.59 -8.63
N PRO A 203 7.24 -9.07 -9.84
CA PRO A 203 7.24 -10.49 -10.12
C PRO A 203 8.59 -11.07 -9.71
N LEU A 204 8.59 -12.22 -9.05
CA LEU A 204 9.81 -12.97 -8.73
C LEU A 204 10.64 -13.10 -10.02
N LYS A 205 11.79 -12.43 -10.09
CA LYS A 205 12.65 -12.40 -11.28
C LYS A 205 13.69 -13.51 -11.11
N ASP A 206 13.82 -14.39 -12.09
CA ASP A 206 14.73 -15.54 -12.01
C ASP A 206 16.18 -15.03 -11.90
N PRO A 207 16.92 -15.42 -10.84
CA PRO A 207 18.34 -15.14 -10.75
C PRO A 207 19.16 -15.71 -11.92
N PHE A 208 18.66 -16.75 -12.59
CA PHE A 208 19.30 -17.46 -13.70
C PHE A 208 18.78 -17.04 -15.09
N ALA A 209 17.80 -16.14 -15.17
CA ALA A 209 17.40 -15.58 -16.45
C ALA A 209 18.57 -14.74 -17.04
N PRO A 210 18.93 -14.96 -18.32
CA PRO A 210 19.89 -14.12 -18.99
C PRO A 210 19.55 -12.63 -18.87
N LYS A 211 20.58 -11.83 -18.59
CA LYS A 211 20.42 -10.39 -18.34
C LYS A 211 20.17 -9.69 -19.69
N PRO A 212 19.23 -8.72 -19.74
CA PRO A 212 18.90 -8.04 -20.99
C PRO A 212 20.12 -7.39 -21.63
N ALA A 213 20.13 -7.36 -22.96
CA ALA A 213 21.16 -6.70 -23.74
C ALA A 213 21.34 -5.23 -23.33
N LYS A 214 22.59 -4.82 -23.15
CA LYS A 214 22.95 -3.45 -22.77
C LYS A 214 22.96 -2.55 -24.00
N THR A 215 22.43 -1.35 -23.84
CA THR A 215 22.53 -0.30 -24.86
C THR A 215 23.93 0.31 -24.90
N GLY A 216 24.31 0.93 -26.02
CA GLY A 216 25.67 1.50 -26.19
C GLY A 216 26.04 2.50 -25.08
N PHE A 217 25.09 3.32 -24.65
CA PHE A 217 25.27 4.23 -23.51
C PHE A 217 25.49 3.50 -22.17
N GLN A 218 24.85 2.35 -21.95
CA GLN A 218 25.06 1.56 -20.72
C GLN A 218 26.43 0.88 -20.70
N LEU A 219 26.94 0.45 -21.86
CA LEU A 219 28.30 -0.06 -22.01
C LEU A 219 29.32 1.05 -21.75
N PHE A 220 29.07 2.24 -22.30
CA PHE A 220 29.86 3.44 -22.01
C PHE A 220 29.87 3.79 -20.52
N MET A 221 28.72 3.80 -19.84
CA MET A 221 28.67 4.03 -18.39
C MET A 221 29.39 2.94 -17.59
N LYS A 222 29.34 1.68 -18.02
CA LYS A 222 30.07 0.58 -17.38
C LYS A 222 31.58 0.78 -17.51
N HIS A 223 32.04 1.17 -18.69
CA HIS A 223 33.46 1.40 -18.96
C HIS A 223 34.02 2.58 -18.15
N ASN A 224 33.22 3.60 -17.89
CA ASN A 224 33.62 4.77 -17.10
C ASN A 224 33.30 4.64 -15.59
N ARG A 225 32.90 3.44 -15.13
CA ARG A 225 32.48 3.21 -13.74
C ARG A 225 33.65 3.27 -12.75
N GLU A 226 34.87 3.01 -13.17
CA GLU A 226 36.06 3.11 -12.30
C GLU A 226 36.49 4.57 -12.11
N SER A 227 36.22 5.41 -13.11
CA SER A 227 36.40 6.86 -13.00
C SER A 227 35.47 7.48 -11.96
N PHE A 228 34.28 6.90 -11.74
CA PHE A 228 33.35 7.30 -10.68
C PHE A 228 33.96 7.20 -9.28
N THR A 229 34.65 6.08 -8.99
CA THR A 229 35.21 5.81 -7.67
C THR A 229 36.42 6.69 -7.34
N LEU A 230 37.05 7.29 -8.36
CA LEU A 230 38.21 8.16 -8.19
C LEU A 230 37.85 9.63 -7.96
N LEU A 231 36.63 10.05 -8.30
CA LEU A 231 36.23 11.46 -8.31
C LEU A 231 35.44 11.91 -7.07
N ASN A 232 35.15 11.02 -6.11
CA ASN A 232 34.36 11.32 -4.90
C ASN A 232 33.04 12.08 -5.18
N MET A 233 32.43 11.89 -6.36
CA MET A 233 31.16 12.50 -6.73
C MET A 233 29.99 11.60 -6.32
N THR A 234 28.80 12.18 -6.11
CA THR A 234 27.60 11.38 -5.84
C THR A 234 27.15 10.63 -7.10
N LEU A 235 26.47 9.49 -6.93
CA LEU A 235 26.00 8.64 -8.05
C LEU A 235 25.11 9.41 -9.04
N ASN A 236 24.35 10.39 -8.56
CA ASN A 236 23.46 11.21 -9.39
C ASN A 236 24.25 12.25 -10.20
N GLU A 237 25.28 12.85 -9.61
CA GLU A 237 26.18 13.77 -10.31
C GLU A 237 26.99 13.03 -11.38
N PHE A 238 27.53 11.85 -11.07
CA PHE A 238 28.22 11.01 -12.05
C PHE A 238 27.33 10.63 -13.24
N ARG A 239 26.08 10.22 -12.98
CA ARG A 239 25.12 9.93 -14.05
C ARG A 239 24.82 11.14 -14.92
N ALA A 240 24.75 12.34 -14.32
CA ALA A 240 24.54 13.57 -15.06
C ALA A 240 25.75 13.92 -15.94
N GLU A 241 26.97 13.83 -15.40
CA GLU A 241 28.22 14.07 -16.13
C GLU A 241 28.41 13.08 -17.28
N MET A 242 28.20 11.78 -17.05
CA MET A 242 28.31 10.77 -18.11
C MET A 242 27.27 10.95 -19.21
N SER A 243 26.07 11.42 -18.87
CA SER A 243 25.03 11.79 -19.85
C SER A 243 25.44 13.01 -20.69
N GLN A 244 26.09 14.01 -20.07
CA GLN A 244 26.62 15.16 -20.80
C GLN A 244 27.79 14.78 -21.72
N LEU A 245 28.72 13.95 -21.25
CA LEU A 245 29.83 13.43 -22.06
C LEU A 245 29.33 12.60 -23.24
N TRP A 246 28.33 11.75 -23.04
CA TRP A 246 27.69 11.00 -24.14
C TRP A 246 27.06 11.90 -25.20
N LYS A 247 26.50 13.06 -24.80
CA LYS A 247 25.98 14.05 -25.75
C LYS A 247 27.08 14.78 -26.51
N ARG A 248 28.23 15.01 -25.87
CA ARG A 248 29.41 15.69 -26.46
C ARG A 248 30.26 14.76 -27.33
N LEU A 249 30.15 13.44 -27.15
CA LEU A 249 30.81 12.45 -27.99
C LEU A 249 30.38 12.57 -29.45
N SER A 250 31.35 12.44 -30.35
CA SER A 250 31.08 12.45 -31.78
C SER A 250 30.29 11.20 -32.19
N ASP A 251 29.55 11.28 -33.30
CA ASP A 251 28.79 10.12 -33.76
C ASP A 251 29.72 8.97 -34.19
N ALA A 252 30.94 9.27 -34.63
CA ALA A 252 31.98 8.28 -34.91
C ALA A 252 32.39 7.50 -33.65
N ASP A 253 32.57 8.18 -32.52
CA ASP A 253 32.90 7.51 -31.25
C ASP A 253 31.72 6.70 -30.71
N LYS A 254 30.48 7.13 -30.98
CA LYS A 254 29.27 6.38 -30.63
C LYS A 254 29.11 5.10 -31.46
N VAL A 255 29.62 5.04 -32.70
CA VAL A 255 29.57 3.83 -33.53
C VAL A 255 30.23 2.64 -32.83
N ALA A 256 31.40 2.84 -32.20
CA ALA A 256 32.09 1.79 -31.47
C ALA A 256 31.21 1.20 -30.35
N TRP A 257 30.50 2.06 -29.61
CA TRP A 257 29.57 1.64 -28.56
C TRP A 257 28.31 0.98 -29.09
N TYR A 258 27.80 1.41 -30.25
CA TYR A 258 26.66 0.76 -30.91
C TYR A 258 27.01 -0.63 -31.44
N GLU A 259 28.22 -0.81 -31.98
CA GLU A 259 28.68 -2.13 -32.44
C GLU A 259 28.86 -3.09 -31.25
N MET A 260 29.43 -2.61 -30.14
CA MET A 260 29.50 -3.38 -28.89
C MET A 260 28.11 -3.72 -28.33
N ALA A 261 27.13 -2.81 -28.45
CA ALA A 261 25.75 -3.09 -28.04
C ALA A 261 25.08 -4.13 -28.93
N LYS A 262 25.37 -4.13 -30.23
CA LYS A 262 24.89 -5.14 -31.19
C LYS A 262 25.46 -6.52 -30.87
N GLN A 263 26.74 -6.60 -30.49
CA GLN A 263 27.35 -7.84 -29.99
C GLN A 263 26.72 -8.31 -28.67
N ASP A 264 26.43 -7.39 -27.73
CA ASP A 264 25.74 -7.71 -26.47
C ASP A 264 24.29 -8.17 -26.69
N GLN A 265 23.63 -7.67 -27.74
CA GLN A 265 22.33 -8.12 -28.19
C GLN A 265 22.38 -9.55 -28.73
N LEU A 266 23.37 -9.87 -29.56
CA LEU A 266 23.56 -11.22 -30.08
C LEU A 266 23.87 -12.23 -28.94
N ARG A 267 24.65 -11.83 -27.94
CA ARG A 267 24.85 -12.61 -26.71
C ARG A 267 23.51 -12.87 -26.02
N TYR A 268 22.70 -11.84 -25.80
CA TYR A 268 21.42 -12.01 -25.14
C TYR A 268 20.46 -12.90 -25.93
N GLU A 269 20.40 -12.77 -27.26
CA GLU A 269 19.58 -13.61 -28.13
C GLU A 269 20.01 -15.08 -28.07
N THR A 270 21.33 -15.35 -28.10
CA THR A 270 21.86 -16.72 -27.96
C THR A 270 21.62 -17.31 -26.57
N GLU A 271 21.83 -16.53 -25.50
CA GLU A 271 21.55 -16.94 -24.12
C GLU A 271 20.04 -17.17 -23.90
N MET A 272 19.17 -16.33 -24.46
CA MET A 272 17.72 -16.49 -24.39
C MET A 272 17.23 -17.71 -25.16
N ASN A 273 17.78 -17.98 -26.34
CA ASN A 273 17.41 -19.16 -27.12
C ASN A 273 17.85 -20.47 -26.44
N ALA A 274 18.93 -20.44 -25.66
CA ALA A 274 19.37 -21.57 -24.84
C ALA A 274 18.66 -21.66 -23.48
N TYR A 275 17.99 -20.58 -23.04
CA TYR A 275 17.37 -20.50 -21.72
C TYR A 275 16.04 -21.25 -21.67
N THR A 276 16.00 -22.28 -20.83
CA THR A 276 14.75 -22.97 -20.47
C THR A 276 14.30 -22.47 -19.11
N PRO A 277 13.16 -21.75 -19.02
CA PRO A 277 12.67 -21.26 -17.73
C PRO A 277 12.34 -22.44 -16.81
N PRO A 278 12.71 -22.38 -15.51
CA PRO A 278 12.34 -23.39 -14.54
C PRO A 278 10.82 -23.58 -14.48
N ALA A 279 10.35 -24.79 -14.16
CA ALA A 279 8.94 -25.14 -14.17
C ALA A 279 8.04 -24.11 -13.44
N TYR A 280 8.49 -23.59 -12.29
CA TYR A 280 7.75 -22.59 -11.51
C TYR A 280 7.53 -21.22 -12.21
N MET A 281 8.26 -20.95 -13.30
CA MET A 281 8.13 -19.75 -14.12
C MET A 281 7.32 -19.94 -15.40
N SER A 282 6.85 -21.17 -15.69
CA SER A 282 5.90 -21.40 -16.77
C SER A 282 4.62 -20.60 -16.51
N SER A 283 4.20 -19.79 -17.48
CA SER A 283 2.97 -18.98 -17.43
C SER A 283 1.75 -19.81 -16.99
N VAL A 284 1.69 -21.09 -17.37
CA VAL A 284 0.62 -22.02 -16.99
C VAL A 284 0.58 -22.28 -15.47
N LEU A 285 1.74 -22.46 -14.83
CA LEU A 285 1.84 -22.69 -13.38
C LEU A 285 1.58 -21.40 -12.59
N GLN A 286 2.04 -20.25 -13.10
CA GLN A 286 1.75 -18.96 -12.48
C GLN A 286 0.26 -18.57 -12.58
N HIS A 287 -0.42 -18.94 -13.67
CA HIS A 287 -1.88 -18.77 -13.76
C HIS A 287 -2.64 -19.73 -12.85
N ALA A 288 -2.17 -20.97 -12.69
CA ALA A 288 -2.76 -21.94 -11.77
C ALA A 288 -2.66 -21.52 -10.30
N ASP A 289 -1.49 -21.05 -9.84
CA ASP A 289 -1.29 -20.55 -8.47
C ASP A 289 -2.18 -19.32 -8.18
N ASN A 290 -2.20 -18.37 -9.13
CA ASN A 290 -3.08 -17.20 -9.03
C ASN A 290 -4.57 -17.58 -9.03
N HIS A 291 -4.94 -18.64 -9.76
CA HIS A 291 -6.31 -19.12 -9.81
C HIS A 291 -6.72 -19.78 -8.48
N ILE A 292 -5.89 -20.67 -7.93
CA ILE A 292 -6.15 -21.32 -6.63
C ILE A 292 -6.22 -20.26 -5.52
N ASP A 293 -5.34 -19.26 -5.51
CA ASP A 293 -5.36 -18.19 -4.52
C ASP A 293 -6.56 -17.23 -4.70
N LYS A 294 -7.09 -17.10 -5.92
CA LYS A 294 -8.37 -16.44 -6.16
C LYS A 294 -9.53 -17.25 -5.57
N LEU A 295 -9.57 -18.57 -5.79
CA LEU A 295 -10.60 -19.45 -5.22
C LEU A 295 -10.56 -19.48 -3.69
N LYS A 296 -9.38 -19.55 -3.07
CA LYS A 296 -9.22 -19.47 -1.62
C LYS A 296 -9.72 -18.15 -1.03
N ARG A 297 -9.64 -17.04 -1.78
CA ARG A 297 -10.19 -15.74 -1.33
C ARG A 297 -11.71 -15.76 -1.33
N LEU A 298 -12.32 -16.22 -2.43
CA LEU A 298 -13.78 -16.37 -2.54
C LEU A 298 -14.33 -17.31 -1.45
N ALA A 299 -13.65 -18.43 -1.20
CA ALA A 299 -14.05 -19.38 -0.15
C ALA A 299 -13.98 -18.83 1.29
N ARG A 300 -13.23 -17.75 1.53
CA ARG A 300 -13.19 -17.08 2.85
C ARG A 300 -14.29 -16.04 3.00
N GLU A 301 -14.85 -15.57 1.89
CA GLU A 301 -15.91 -14.56 1.85
C GLU A 301 -17.29 -15.20 2.08
N ASP A 302 -17.48 -16.43 1.59
CA ASP A 302 -18.75 -17.17 1.70
C ASP A 302 -18.67 -18.32 2.71
N GLU A 303 -19.56 -18.34 3.72
CA GLU A 303 -19.60 -19.41 4.72
C GLU A 303 -20.11 -20.75 4.15
N SER A 304 -20.90 -20.70 3.07
CA SER A 304 -21.39 -21.88 2.35
C SER A 304 -20.39 -22.44 1.34
N ALA A 305 -19.20 -21.85 1.23
CA ALA A 305 -18.17 -22.30 0.31
C ALA A 305 -17.43 -23.56 0.82
N PRO A 306 -16.91 -24.38 -0.10
CA PRO A 306 -16.00 -25.48 0.19
C PRO A 306 -14.84 -25.10 1.12
N ARG A 307 -14.43 -26.05 1.98
CA ARG A 307 -13.35 -25.83 2.94
C ARG A 307 -12.00 -25.69 2.22
N LEU A 308 -11.16 -24.82 2.76
CA LEU A 308 -9.81 -24.57 2.24
C LEU A 308 -8.98 -25.86 2.15
N PRO A 309 -8.08 -25.96 1.16
CA PRO A 309 -7.25 -27.13 0.99
C PRO A 309 -6.24 -27.28 2.13
N ILE A 310 -6.04 -28.52 2.56
CA ILE A 310 -5.21 -28.95 3.67
C ILE A 310 -3.77 -29.16 3.18
N SER A 311 -2.79 -28.62 3.91
CA SER A 311 -1.37 -28.78 3.59
C SER A 311 -0.87 -30.20 3.89
N ALA A 312 0.19 -30.64 3.21
CA ALA A 312 0.87 -31.91 3.46
C ALA A 312 1.25 -32.08 4.95
N TYR A 313 1.73 -31.00 5.59
CA TYR A 313 2.03 -31.01 7.02
C TYR A 313 0.77 -31.22 7.86
N SER A 314 -0.37 -30.66 7.47
CA SER A 314 -1.63 -30.83 8.20
C SER A 314 -2.19 -32.26 8.07
N PHE A 315 -1.97 -32.93 6.93
CA PHE A 315 -2.26 -34.37 6.77
C PHE A 315 -1.33 -35.26 7.60
N TYR A 316 -0.06 -34.90 7.70
CA TYR A 316 0.87 -35.54 8.61
C TYR A 316 0.45 -35.33 10.08
N LEU A 317 0.06 -34.10 10.44
CA LEU A 317 -0.45 -33.79 11.76
C LEU A 317 -1.72 -34.57 12.10
N SER A 318 -2.63 -34.79 11.14
CA SER A 318 -3.89 -35.51 11.43
C SER A 318 -3.70 -37.01 11.61
N SER A 319 -2.71 -37.61 10.94
CA SER A 319 -2.38 -39.03 11.03
C SER A 319 -1.52 -39.33 12.27
N GLU A 320 -0.35 -38.72 12.37
CA GLU A 320 0.64 -39.02 13.42
C GLU A 320 0.22 -38.52 14.81
N ARG A 321 -0.70 -37.55 14.90
CA ARG A 321 -1.14 -37.01 16.20
C ARG A 321 -1.82 -38.07 17.05
N GLN A 322 -2.63 -38.93 16.42
CA GLN A 322 -3.34 -39.98 17.17
C GLN A 322 -2.35 -41.00 17.73
N ASP A 323 -1.31 -41.32 16.98
CA ASP A 323 -0.30 -42.31 17.36
C ASP A 323 0.64 -41.77 18.43
N LEU A 324 1.06 -40.50 18.33
CA LEU A 324 1.85 -39.84 19.37
C LEU A 324 1.05 -39.59 20.65
N GLN A 325 -0.25 -39.27 20.55
CA GLN A 325 -1.11 -39.12 21.72
C GLN A 325 -1.33 -40.44 22.46
N LYS A 326 -1.35 -41.59 21.75
CA LYS A 326 -1.39 -42.92 22.36
C LYS A 326 -0.06 -43.30 23.02
N ARG A 327 1.07 -42.98 22.37
CA ARG A 327 2.42 -43.25 22.91
C ARG A 327 2.76 -42.39 24.12
N LEU A 328 2.25 -41.16 24.16
CA LEU A 328 2.55 -40.16 25.17
C LEU A 328 1.28 -39.51 25.73
N PRO A 329 0.44 -40.27 26.47
CA PRO A 329 -0.86 -39.79 26.94
C PRO A 329 -0.77 -38.68 28.03
N GLY A 330 0.40 -38.48 28.64
CA GLY A 330 0.61 -37.48 29.70
C GLY A 330 1.13 -36.11 29.22
N LEU A 331 1.54 -35.98 27.96
CA LEU A 331 2.10 -34.75 27.41
C LEU A 331 0.99 -33.78 26.97
N LYS A 332 1.20 -32.48 27.21
CA LYS A 332 0.21 -31.47 26.80
C LYS A 332 0.18 -31.38 25.28
N HIS A 333 -1.00 -31.10 24.72
CA HIS A 333 -1.19 -30.97 23.27
C HIS A 333 -0.14 -30.07 22.58
N ASN A 334 0.26 -28.97 23.22
CA ASN A 334 1.28 -28.06 22.67
C ASN A 334 2.68 -28.68 22.57
N GLU A 335 3.03 -29.58 23.49
CA GLU A 335 4.31 -30.29 23.48
C GLU A 335 4.30 -31.36 22.39
N ILE A 336 3.20 -32.12 22.27
CA ILE A 336 2.98 -33.06 21.16
C ILE A 336 3.10 -32.34 19.81
N MET A 337 2.46 -31.18 19.64
CA MET A 337 2.55 -30.41 18.39
C MET A 337 3.97 -29.89 18.09
N ARG A 338 4.78 -29.60 19.13
CA ARG A 338 6.20 -29.22 18.95
C ARG A 338 7.03 -30.40 18.46
N GLU A 339 6.88 -31.56 19.10
CA GLU A 339 7.55 -32.80 18.69
C GLU A 339 7.19 -33.17 17.24
N MET A 340 5.92 -33.04 16.87
CA MET A 340 5.48 -33.28 15.49
C MET A 340 6.09 -32.30 14.49
N GLY A 341 6.25 -31.03 14.87
CA GLY A 341 6.89 -30.03 14.03
C GLY A 341 8.39 -30.31 13.82
N VAL A 342 9.07 -30.82 14.84
CA VAL A 342 10.47 -31.27 14.73
C VAL A 342 10.54 -32.53 13.85
N ALA A 343 9.70 -33.53 14.12
CA ALA A 343 9.63 -34.76 13.34
C ALA A 343 9.35 -34.47 11.86
N TRP A 344 8.38 -33.60 11.54
CA TRP A 344 8.12 -33.21 10.15
C TRP A 344 9.32 -32.58 9.46
N LYS A 345 10.08 -31.72 10.16
CA LYS A 345 11.31 -31.11 9.62
C LYS A 345 12.43 -32.12 9.35
N LEU A 346 12.48 -33.20 10.13
CA LEU A 346 13.46 -34.28 9.98
C LEU A 346 13.06 -35.32 8.93
N LEU A 347 11.78 -35.41 8.56
CA LEU A 347 11.34 -36.33 7.50
C LEU A 347 12.03 -36.03 6.17
N GLU A 348 12.48 -37.10 5.52
CA GLU A 348 13.05 -37.04 4.18
C GLU A 348 11.96 -36.79 3.13
N VAL A 349 12.40 -36.41 1.92
CA VAL A 349 11.48 -36.13 0.80
C VAL A 349 10.64 -37.37 0.45
N ALA A 350 11.21 -38.57 0.59
CA ALA A 350 10.51 -39.83 0.35
C ALA A 350 9.34 -40.05 1.32
N ASP A 351 9.55 -39.80 2.62
CA ASP A 351 8.51 -39.96 3.64
C ASP A 351 7.45 -38.84 3.59
N ARG A 352 7.83 -37.66 3.08
CA ARG A 352 6.89 -36.56 2.84
C ARG A 352 6.05 -36.76 1.57
N ALA A 353 6.53 -37.52 0.59
CA ALA A 353 5.85 -37.76 -0.68
C ALA A 353 4.39 -38.24 -0.56
N PRO A 354 4.02 -39.22 0.31
CA PRO A 354 2.61 -39.61 0.46
C PRO A 354 1.73 -38.48 0.99
N TYR A 355 2.24 -37.63 1.88
CA TYR A 355 1.50 -36.49 2.42
C TYR A 355 1.40 -35.33 1.41
N GLN A 356 2.43 -35.11 0.60
CA GLN A 356 2.42 -34.16 -0.51
C GLN A 356 1.38 -34.55 -1.56
N ARG A 357 1.34 -35.83 -1.96
CA ARG A 357 0.33 -36.33 -2.91
C ARG A 357 -1.09 -36.17 -2.39
N LYS A 358 -1.32 -36.41 -1.09
CA LYS A 358 -2.63 -36.15 -0.45
C LYS A 358 -2.99 -34.66 -0.48
N ALA A 359 -2.03 -33.77 -0.25
CA ALA A 359 -2.25 -32.33 -0.32
C ALA A 359 -2.57 -31.84 -1.74
N GLU A 360 -1.93 -32.40 -2.75
CA GLU A 360 -2.22 -32.10 -4.16
C GLU A 360 -3.64 -32.54 -4.55
N GLN A 361 -4.03 -33.76 -4.19
CA GLN A 361 -5.40 -34.25 -4.38
C GLN A 361 -6.43 -33.39 -3.65
N ASP A 362 -6.08 -32.85 -2.48
CA ASP A 362 -6.92 -31.96 -1.69
C ASP A 362 -7.12 -30.59 -2.37
N VAL A 363 -6.07 -30.08 -3.03
CA VAL A 363 -6.13 -28.88 -3.86
C VAL A 363 -7.03 -29.11 -5.09
N ASP A 364 -6.91 -30.27 -5.74
CA ASP A 364 -7.78 -30.63 -6.88
C ASP A 364 -9.24 -30.76 -6.45
N ARG A 365 -9.51 -31.44 -5.33
CA ARG A 365 -10.85 -31.51 -4.75
C ARG A 365 -11.41 -30.11 -4.48
N PHE A 366 -10.65 -29.27 -3.78
CA PHE A 366 -11.08 -27.90 -3.47
C PHE A 366 -11.39 -27.11 -4.74
N ARG A 367 -10.56 -27.25 -5.78
CA ARG A 367 -10.78 -26.60 -7.07
C ARG A 367 -12.12 -27.03 -7.69
N THR A 368 -12.35 -28.33 -7.84
CA THR A 368 -13.59 -28.85 -8.44
C THR A 368 -14.82 -28.49 -7.60
N GLU A 369 -14.75 -28.61 -6.28
CA GLU A 369 -15.85 -28.23 -5.39
C GLU A 369 -16.17 -26.73 -5.48
N MET A 370 -15.14 -25.88 -5.58
CA MET A 370 -15.32 -24.43 -5.75
C MET A 370 -15.91 -24.08 -7.11
N GLU A 371 -15.49 -24.75 -8.18
CA GLU A 371 -16.07 -24.57 -9.51
C GLU A 371 -17.56 -24.94 -9.52
N VAL A 372 -17.93 -26.06 -8.89
CA VAL A 372 -19.34 -26.48 -8.72
C VAL A 372 -20.11 -25.49 -7.85
N HIS A 373 -19.50 -24.98 -6.77
CA HIS A 373 -20.14 -23.98 -5.90
C HIS A 373 -20.41 -22.68 -6.65
N LEU A 374 -19.45 -22.19 -7.44
CA LEU A 374 -19.62 -21.00 -8.27
C LEU A 374 -20.68 -21.22 -9.35
N ALA A 375 -20.71 -22.39 -10.00
CA ALA A 375 -21.76 -22.74 -10.96
C ALA A 375 -23.15 -22.72 -10.30
N ARG A 376 -23.30 -23.31 -9.10
CA ARG A 376 -24.55 -23.27 -8.33
C ARG A 376 -24.96 -21.84 -7.95
N GLN A 377 -24.00 -20.96 -7.62
CA GLN A 377 -24.28 -19.56 -7.35
C GLN A 377 -24.82 -18.85 -8.60
N GLU A 378 -24.23 -19.08 -9.77
CA GLU A 378 -24.70 -18.51 -11.03
C GLU A 378 -26.07 -19.08 -11.44
N ASP A 379 -26.29 -20.39 -11.32
CA ASP A 379 -27.60 -21.02 -11.58
C ASP A 379 -28.69 -20.43 -10.66
N HIS A 380 -28.40 -20.24 -9.37
CA HIS A 380 -29.33 -19.60 -8.44
C HIS A 380 -29.61 -18.14 -8.81
N ARG A 381 -28.59 -17.40 -9.28
CA ARG A 381 -28.75 -16.02 -9.77
C ARG A 381 -29.59 -15.95 -11.04
N GLU A 382 -29.38 -16.86 -11.98
CA GLU A 382 -30.14 -16.95 -13.23
C GLU A 382 -31.60 -17.41 -12.98
N ALA A 383 -31.81 -18.38 -12.09
CA ALA A 383 -33.12 -18.80 -11.64
C ALA A 383 -33.88 -17.65 -10.94
N GLU A 384 -33.23 -16.91 -10.04
CA GLU A 384 -33.83 -15.71 -9.44
C GLU A 384 -34.17 -14.63 -10.48
N CYS A 385 -33.35 -14.45 -11.51
CA CYS A 385 -33.58 -13.47 -12.57
C CYS A 385 -34.78 -13.86 -13.45
N THR A 386 -34.91 -15.15 -13.77
CA THR A 386 -36.03 -15.69 -14.56
C THR A 386 -37.34 -15.74 -13.78
N ASP A 387 -37.28 -16.09 -12.49
CA ASP A 387 -38.44 -16.07 -11.59
C ASP A 387 -38.93 -14.63 -11.33
N LYS A 388 -38.04 -13.65 -11.10
CA LYS A 388 -38.41 -12.22 -11.01
C LYS A 388 -39.13 -11.69 -12.27
N ARG A 389 -38.87 -12.27 -13.44
CA ARG A 389 -39.55 -11.93 -14.71
C ARG A 389 -40.96 -12.53 -14.80
N GLN A 390 -41.21 -13.69 -14.17
CA GLN A 390 -42.51 -14.38 -14.15
C GLN A 390 -43.39 -13.96 -12.95
N ASN A 391 -42.79 -13.68 -11.78
CA ASN A 391 -43.47 -13.39 -10.52
C ASN A 391 -43.87 -11.92 -10.32
N ARG A 392 -43.69 -11.07 -11.33
CA ARG A 392 -44.16 -9.67 -11.35
C ARG A 392 -45.71 -9.54 -11.35
N LYS A 393 -46.45 -10.65 -11.24
CA LYS A 393 -47.91 -10.71 -11.12
C LYS A 393 -48.48 -11.19 -9.78
N ARG A 394 -47.70 -11.57 -8.76
CA ARG A 394 -48.25 -11.88 -7.42
C ARG A 394 -47.28 -11.49 -6.29
N LYS A 395 -47.69 -10.54 -5.42
CA LYS A 395 -47.07 -10.26 -4.11
C LYS A 395 -47.61 -11.24 -3.07
N PRO A 396 -46.79 -11.73 -2.12
CA PRO A 396 -46.75 -11.16 -0.75
C PRO A 396 -45.32 -11.06 -0.18
N GLN A 397 -44.99 -9.99 0.55
CA GLN A 397 -44.87 -9.82 2.01
C GLN A 397 -43.65 -10.46 2.68
N HIS A 398 -43.04 -9.64 3.54
CA HIS A 398 -41.66 -9.64 4.02
C HIS A 398 -41.59 -10.24 5.43
N GLU A 399 -40.71 -11.23 5.63
CA GLU A 399 -40.22 -11.58 6.96
C GLU A 399 -38.71 -11.34 7.03
N ARG A 400 -38.29 -10.73 8.15
CA ARG A 400 -36.90 -10.42 8.52
C ARG A 400 -36.34 -11.61 9.30
N ILE A 401 -35.16 -12.08 8.92
CA ILE A 401 -34.35 -12.98 9.76
C ILE A 401 -33.08 -12.25 10.18
N ASP A 402 -32.81 -12.38 11.47
CA ASP A 402 -31.88 -11.65 12.31
C ASP A 402 -30.42 -12.07 12.07
N ALA A 403 -29.55 -11.09 11.79
CA ALA A 403 -28.13 -11.30 11.51
C ALA A 403 -27.29 -10.78 12.68
N GLY A 404 -27.21 -11.58 13.75
CA GLY A 404 -26.58 -11.19 15.02
C GLY A 404 -25.65 -12.25 15.62
N PHE A 405 -24.81 -12.93 14.81
CA PHE A 405 -23.96 -14.02 15.34
C PHE A 405 -22.45 -13.92 15.00
N LEU A 406 -22.00 -12.96 14.17
CA LEU A 406 -20.58 -12.88 13.76
C LEU A 406 -19.73 -11.81 14.50
N GLU A 407 -20.31 -10.92 15.30
CA GLU A 407 -19.55 -9.86 15.98
C GLU A 407 -18.83 -10.33 17.26
N ASP A 408 -19.34 -11.34 17.97
CA ASP A 408 -18.85 -11.74 19.29
C ASP A 408 -17.43 -12.34 19.29
N LYS A 409 -16.95 -12.91 18.18
CA LYS A 409 -15.63 -13.57 18.14
C LYS A 409 -14.45 -12.61 17.99
N LYS A 410 -14.64 -11.42 17.39
CA LYS A 410 -13.54 -10.46 17.19
C LYS A 410 -13.23 -9.68 18.46
N GLU A 411 -14.24 -9.35 19.26
CA GLU A 411 -14.08 -8.59 20.51
C GLU A 411 -13.36 -9.38 21.62
N ALA A 412 -13.62 -10.70 21.71
CA ALA A 412 -12.98 -11.60 22.67
C ALA A 412 -11.45 -11.71 22.49
N THR A 413 -10.93 -11.54 21.26
CA THR A 413 -9.49 -11.64 20.98
C THR A 413 -8.74 -10.33 21.24
N ALA A 414 -9.37 -9.18 20.99
CA ALA A 414 -8.82 -7.85 21.26
C ALA A 414 -8.72 -7.57 22.78
N THR A 415 -9.73 -7.97 23.54
CA THR A 415 -9.74 -7.86 25.01
C THR A 415 -8.70 -8.77 25.67
N ARG A 416 -8.44 -9.96 25.12
CA ARG A 416 -7.41 -10.88 25.61
C ARG A 416 -5.98 -10.38 25.35
N LYS A 417 -5.74 -9.63 24.27
CA LYS A 417 -4.41 -9.01 23.99
C LYS A 417 -4.10 -7.85 24.92
N LYS A 418 -5.10 -7.04 25.32
CA LYS A 418 -4.90 -5.92 26.28
C LYS A 418 -4.59 -6.38 27.71
N ARG A 419 -4.96 -7.60 28.11
CA ARG A 419 -4.70 -8.12 29.47
C ARG A 419 -3.25 -8.57 29.72
N LYS A 420 -2.37 -8.52 28.72
CA LYS A 420 -0.97 -8.98 28.79
C LYS A 420 0.06 -7.87 28.95
N SER A 421 -0.33 -6.60 29.06
CA SER A 421 0.61 -5.51 29.40
C SER A 421 0.88 -5.50 30.90
N ALA A 422 2.14 -5.39 31.31
CA ALA A 422 2.61 -5.27 32.71
C ALA A 422 2.13 -3.99 33.44
N HIS A 423 1.17 -3.28 32.85
CA HIS A 423 0.64 -2.02 33.35
C HIS A 423 -0.25 -2.25 34.60
N PRO A 424 -0.13 -1.41 35.65
CA PRO A 424 -0.96 -1.50 36.84
C PRO A 424 -2.46 -1.57 36.56
N ARG A 425 -3.19 -2.34 37.38
CA ARG A 425 -4.64 -2.49 37.21
C ARG A 425 -5.36 -1.22 37.67
N ARG A 426 -6.28 -0.74 36.83
CA ARG A 426 -7.12 0.44 37.09
C ARG A 426 -7.75 0.42 38.48
N PRO A 427 -7.92 1.61 39.11
CA PRO A 427 -8.46 1.69 40.44
C PRO A 427 -9.92 1.24 40.48
N LYS A 428 -10.31 0.54 41.55
CA LYS A 428 -11.66 0.08 41.79
C LYS A 428 -12.52 1.24 42.28
N THR A 429 -13.71 1.36 41.70
CA THR A 429 -14.71 2.33 42.16
C THR A 429 -15.40 1.84 43.43
N ALA A 430 -16.06 2.76 44.15
CA ALA A 430 -16.82 2.43 45.35
C ALA A 430 -17.90 1.37 45.07
N TYR A 431 -18.56 1.47 43.91
CA TYR A 431 -19.51 0.47 43.45
C TYR A 431 -18.85 -0.90 43.23
N ASN A 432 -17.67 -0.96 42.62
CA ASN A 432 -16.98 -2.23 42.38
C ASN A 432 -16.62 -2.93 43.70
N LEU A 433 -16.22 -2.18 44.72
CA LEU A 433 -15.88 -2.71 46.04
C LEU A 433 -17.11 -3.24 46.78
N MET A 434 -18.21 -2.49 46.76
CA MET A 434 -19.51 -2.96 47.26
C MET A 434 -19.98 -4.21 46.51
N TYR A 435 -19.87 -4.18 45.18
CA TYR A 435 -20.23 -5.32 44.34
C TYR A 435 -19.40 -6.55 44.70
N MET A 436 -18.09 -6.42 44.95
CA MET A 436 -17.27 -7.56 45.37
C MET A 436 -17.70 -8.14 46.74
N SER A 437 -17.99 -7.30 47.74
CA SER A 437 -18.42 -7.78 49.07
C SER A 437 -19.82 -8.36 49.06
N LYS A 438 -20.76 -7.75 48.33
CA LYS A 438 -22.14 -8.22 48.23
C LYS A 438 -22.30 -9.39 47.29
N ARG A 439 -21.48 -9.50 46.25
CA ARG A 439 -21.45 -10.67 45.36
C ARG A 439 -21.10 -11.95 46.12
N THR A 440 -20.09 -11.91 46.99
CA THR A 440 -19.70 -13.08 47.78
C THR A 440 -20.80 -13.51 48.74
N GLU A 441 -21.47 -12.55 49.38
CA GLU A 441 -22.60 -12.80 50.27
C GLU A 441 -23.81 -13.37 49.49
N LEU A 442 -24.14 -12.78 48.34
CA LEU A 442 -25.28 -13.18 47.51
C LEU A 442 -25.08 -14.52 46.82
N LEU A 443 -23.88 -14.84 46.34
CA LEU A 443 -23.57 -16.16 45.76
C LEU A 443 -23.54 -17.27 46.82
N ALA A 444 -23.18 -16.93 48.06
CA ALA A 444 -23.18 -17.88 49.17
C ALA A 444 -24.59 -18.18 49.69
N THR A 445 -25.47 -17.17 49.69
CA THR A 445 -26.85 -17.28 50.20
C THR A 445 -27.84 -17.72 49.14
N TYR A 446 -27.68 -17.27 47.91
CA TYR A 446 -28.57 -17.56 46.80
C TYR A 446 -27.73 -18.12 45.65
N GLN A 447 -28.02 -19.35 45.19
CA GLN A 447 -27.38 -19.96 44.02
C GLN A 447 -27.89 -19.32 42.71
N MET A 448 -27.75 -17.99 42.60
CA MET A 448 -28.21 -17.18 41.47
C MET A 448 -27.11 -17.00 40.42
N SER A 449 -27.51 -16.72 39.17
CA SER A 449 -26.55 -16.51 38.09
C SER A 449 -25.76 -15.20 38.29
N HIS A 450 -24.57 -15.12 37.71
CA HIS A 450 -23.72 -13.92 37.75
C HIS A 450 -24.48 -12.65 37.31
N ASN A 451 -25.32 -12.77 36.28
CA ASN A 451 -26.03 -11.64 35.67
C ASN A 451 -27.15 -11.13 36.58
N GLU A 452 -27.87 -12.03 37.24
CA GLU A 452 -28.92 -11.69 38.20
C GLU A 452 -28.32 -11.02 39.45
N CYS A 453 -27.20 -11.55 39.94
CA CYS A 453 -26.45 -10.96 41.06
C CYS A 453 -25.99 -9.53 40.73
N SER A 454 -25.48 -9.29 39.52
CA SER A 454 -25.07 -7.95 39.08
C SER A 454 -26.25 -6.97 38.98
N ALA A 455 -27.39 -7.41 38.45
CA ALA A 455 -28.60 -6.57 38.37
C ALA A 455 -29.13 -6.21 39.77
N LEU A 456 -29.07 -7.15 40.72
CA LEU A 456 -29.48 -6.92 42.11
C LEU A 456 -28.55 -5.95 42.82
N CYS A 457 -27.23 -6.13 42.72
CA CYS A 457 -26.25 -5.20 43.29
C CYS A 457 -26.36 -3.79 42.68
N GLY A 458 -26.70 -3.67 41.39
CA GLY A 458 -26.94 -2.39 40.74
C GLY A 458 -28.16 -1.65 41.31
N ARG A 459 -29.25 -2.38 41.60
CA ARG A 459 -30.44 -1.82 42.28
C ARG A 459 -30.13 -1.43 43.72
N LEU A 460 -29.46 -2.32 44.46
CA LEU A 460 -29.05 -2.06 45.85
C LEU A 460 -28.18 -0.81 45.95
N TRP A 461 -27.19 -0.64 45.07
CA TRP A 461 -26.35 0.56 45.06
C TRP A 461 -27.15 1.85 44.96
N ARG A 462 -28.17 1.88 44.08
CA ARG A 462 -29.04 3.05 43.87
C ARG A 462 -29.92 3.35 45.09
N GLN A 463 -30.33 2.32 45.82
CA GLN A 463 -31.17 2.43 47.01
C GLN A 463 -30.37 2.75 48.29
N MET A 464 -29.08 2.43 48.33
CA MET A 464 -28.22 2.74 49.48
C MET A 464 -28.13 4.26 49.71
N SER A 465 -28.23 4.66 50.98
CA SER A 465 -28.03 6.04 51.43
C SER A 465 -26.55 6.46 51.33
N GLU A 466 -26.28 7.76 51.39
CA GLU A 466 -24.92 8.28 51.27
C GLU A 466 -24.00 7.80 52.41
N SER A 467 -24.54 7.67 53.63
CA SER A 467 -23.83 7.12 54.80
C SER A 467 -23.42 5.67 54.61
N GLU A 468 -24.25 4.85 53.95
CA GLU A 468 -23.94 3.44 53.65
C GLU A 468 -22.94 3.29 52.50
N ARG A 469 -22.85 4.29 51.61
CA ARG A 469 -21.86 4.33 50.52
C ARG A 469 -20.50 4.85 51.00
N GLU A 470 -20.47 5.60 52.10
CA GLU A 470 -19.27 6.27 52.61
C GLU A 470 -18.08 5.33 52.90
N PRO A 471 -18.26 4.14 53.52
CA PRO A 471 -17.17 3.18 53.69
C PRO A 471 -16.57 2.74 52.35
N PHE A 472 -17.40 2.52 51.33
CA PHE A 472 -16.93 2.11 50.00
C PHE A 472 -16.27 3.25 49.22
N LYS A 473 -16.72 4.49 49.41
CA LYS A 473 -16.04 5.69 48.87
C LYS A 473 -14.63 5.82 49.47
N ARG A 474 -14.49 5.62 50.78
CA ARG A 474 -13.19 5.62 51.46
C ARG A 474 -12.26 4.53 50.95
N MET A 475 -12.75 3.30 50.81
CA MET A 475 -11.97 2.19 50.24
C MET A 475 -11.58 2.42 48.77
N ALA A 476 -12.44 3.08 47.99
CA ALA A 476 -12.12 3.46 46.60
C ALA A 476 -11.05 4.56 46.53
N ALA A 477 -11.05 5.50 47.48
CA ALA A 477 -10.00 6.51 47.60
C ALA A 477 -8.65 5.86 47.95
N GLU A 478 -8.64 4.84 48.82
CA GLU A 478 -7.45 4.03 49.11
C GLU A 478 -6.94 3.28 47.88
N ASP A 479 -7.83 2.61 47.13
CA ASP A 479 -7.42 1.87 45.92
C ASP A 479 -6.93 2.81 44.81
N LYS A 480 -7.44 4.05 44.77
CA LYS A 480 -6.91 5.11 43.91
C LYS A 480 -5.49 5.51 44.30
N ARG A 481 -5.20 5.62 45.60
CA ARG A 481 -3.84 5.87 46.11
C ARG A 481 -2.89 4.73 45.78
N ARG A 482 -3.32 3.48 45.98
CA ARG A 482 -2.57 2.28 45.54
C ARG A 482 -2.23 2.35 44.05
N TYR A 483 -3.23 2.61 43.20
CA TYR A 483 -3.01 2.71 41.75
C TYR A 483 -2.03 3.82 41.37
N GLN A 484 -2.11 4.98 42.03
CA GLN A 484 -1.17 6.08 41.81
C GLN A 484 0.25 5.67 42.21
N ALA A 485 0.44 5.05 43.37
CA ALA A 485 1.75 4.56 43.82
C ALA A 485 2.32 3.48 42.88
N GLU A 486 1.51 2.52 42.45
CA GLU A 486 1.93 1.51 41.47
C GLU A 486 2.25 2.11 40.11
N LEU A 487 1.51 3.14 39.69
CA LEU A 487 1.76 3.83 38.42
C LEU A 487 3.07 4.61 38.45
N GLU A 488 3.36 5.31 39.55
CA GLU A 488 4.64 5.99 39.74
C GLU A 488 5.78 4.97 39.77
N PHE A 489 5.66 3.88 40.53
CA PHE A 489 6.65 2.80 40.51
C PHE A 489 6.85 2.21 39.11
N PHE A 490 5.77 1.99 38.36
CA PHE A 490 5.84 1.48 36.98
C PHE A 490 6.55 2.46 36.05
N LYS A 491 6.27 3.77 36.14
CA LYS A 491 6.98 4.80 35.36
C LYS A 491 8.45 4.87 35.73
N THR A 492 8.79 4.76 37.02
CA THR A 492 10.17 4.72 37.50
C THR A 492 10.89 3.49 36.95
N GLN A 493 10.26 2.32 36.97
CA GLN A 493 10.82 1.09 36.41
C GLN A 493 10.97 1.16 34.87
N GLU A 494 10.03 1.76 34.14
CA GLU A 494 10.17 2.02 32.71
C GLU A 494 11.32 3.01 32.43
N GLY A 495 11.45 4.06 33.26
CA GLY A 495 12.56 5.01 33.20
C GLY A 495 13.91 4.36 33.46
N GLU A 496 14.03 3.57 34.53
CA GLU A 496 15.24 2.82 34.89
C GLU A 496 15.62 1.80 33.82
N ALA A 497 14.64 1.08 33.27
CA ALA A 497 14.88 0.15 32.16
C ALA A 497 15.33 0.89 30.89
N ASN A 498 14.78 2.06 30.61
CA ASN A 498 15.19 2.89 29.48
C ASN A 498 16.60 3.46 29.67
N VAL A 499 16.94 3.93 30.88
CA VAL A 499 18.29 4.37 31.25
C VAL A 499 19.28 3.20 31.20
N GLN A 500 18.86 1.99 31.57
CA GLN A 500 19.70 0.79 31.48
C GLN A 500 19.99 0.41 30.02
N VAL A 501 18.99 0.47 29.14
CA VAL A 501 19.18 0.28 27.68
C VAL A 501 20.06 1.38 27.09
N LEU A 502 19.95 2.62 27.58
CA LEU A 502 20.83 3.72 27.21
C LEU A 502 22.28 3.46 27.67
N ARG A 503 22.49 2.97 28.89
CA ARG A 503 23.82 2.58 29.42
C ARG A 503 24.49 1.45 28.63
N GLU A 504 23.70 0.58 28.00
CA GLU A 504 24.18 -0.50 27.15
C GLU A 504 24.46 -0.03 25.70
N SER A 505 24.06 1.19 25.35
CA SER A 505 24.30 1.78 24.03
C SER A 505 25.71 2.34 23.91
N LEU A 506 26.45 1.83 22.91
CA LEU A 506 27.83 2.22 22.63
C LEU A 506 28.01 3.74 22.46
N GLY A 507 27.03 4.42 21.83
CA GLY A 507 27.08 5.86 21.60
C GLY A 507 26.82 6.71 22.85
N PHE A 508 26.10 6.18 23.84
CA PHE A 508 25.90 6.86 25.10
C PHE A 508 27.11 6.70 26.02
N CYS A 509 27.76 5.53 26.03
CA CYS A 509 29.01 5.31 26.77
C CYS A 509 30.12 6.29 26.33
N THR A 510 30.33 6.45 25.03
CA THR A 510 31.37 7.35 24.47
C THR A 510 31.08 8.82 24.77
N PHE A 511 29.80 9.21 24.70
CA PHE A 511 29.34 10.54 25.09
C PHE A 511 29.56 10.80 26.59
N LEU A 512 29.21 9.84 27.43
CA LEU A 512 29.38 9.94 28.88
C LEU A 512 30.86 10.04 29.29
N GLU A 513 31.74 9.27 28.66
CA GLU A 513 33.19 9.36 28.86
C GLU A 513 33.76 10.72 28.44
N THR A 514 33.29 11.25 27.31
CA THR A 514 33.74 12.56 26.81
C THR A 514 33.28 13.68 27.73
N LYS A 515 32.04 13.62 28.24
CA LYS A 515 31.52 14.63 29.19
C LYS A 515 32.15 14.55 30.57
N ARG A 516 32.54 13.37 31.05
CA ARG A 516 33.32 13.23 32.29
C ARG A 516 34.75 13.77 32.15
N ARG A 517 35.36 13.69 30.96
CA ARG A 517 36.68 14.31 30.70
C ARG A 517 36.61 15.83 30.69
N GLU A 518 35.54 16.40 30.15
CA GLU A 518 35.32 17.85 30.12
C GLU A 518 34.95 18.40 31.50
N ASN A 519 34.12 17.69 32.26
CA ASN A 519 33.67 18.09 33.60
C ASN A 519 33.74 16.90 34.57
N PRO A 520 34.84 16.76 35.34
CA PRO A 520 35.04 15.62 36.25
C PRO A 520 34.01 15.48 37.38
N GLY A 521 33.21 16.54 37.65
CA GLY A 521 32.19 16.56 38.70
C GLY A 521 30.74 16.43 38.21
N ILE A 522 30.49 16.20 36.91
CA ILE A 522 29.13 16.14 36.36
C ILE A 522 28.38 14.88 36.81
N SER A 523 27.14 15.03 37.29
CA SER A 523 26.35 13.89 37.75
C SER A 523 25.84 13.06 36.57
N GLU A 524 25.71 11.75 36.75
CA GLU A 524 25.29 10.85 35.66
C GLU A 524 23.87 11.17 35.16
N ASN A 525 23.00 11.64 36.06
CA ASN A 525 21.64 12.06 35.74
C ASN A 525 21.62 13.34 34.88
N GLU A 526 22.57 14.27 35.09
CA GLU A 526 22.73 15.46 34.25
C GLU A 526 23.22 15.09 32.84
N VAL A 527 24.12 14.11 32.73
CA VAL A 527 24.59 13.62 31.42
C VAL A 527 23.47 12.91 30.66
N VAL A 528 22.62 12.13 31.34
CA VAL A 528 21.42 11.52 30.73
C VAL A 528 20.46 12.59 30.23
N ALA A 529 20.19 13.65 31.01
CA ALA A 529 19.32 14.74 30.59
C ALA A 529 19.91 15.51 29.37
N LEU A 530 21.22 15.73 29.36
CA LEU A 530 21.92 16.33 28.22
C LEU A 530 21.87 15.44 26.99
N TRP A 531 22.01 14.13 27.14
CA TRP A 531 21.81 13.18 26.05
C TRP A 531 20.37 13.21 25.54
N GLU A 532 19.38 13.23 26.43
CA GLU A 532 17.96 13.27 26.13
C GLU A 532 17.50 14.56 25.41
N SER A 533 18.21 15.67 25.59
CA SER A 533 17.98 16.91 24.85
C SER A 533 18.59 16.95 23.45
N LYS A 534 19.45 15.98 23.07
CA LYS A 534 20.03 15.92 21.72
C LYS A 534 19.07 15.26 20.73
N SER A 535 19.08 15.78 19.50
CA SER A 535 18.31 15.21 18.39
C SER A 535 18.82 13.84 17.97
N GLU A 536 17.93 13.02 17.42
CA GLU A 536 18.23 11.64 16.99
C GLU A 536 19.46 11.54 16.06
N PRO A 537 19.66 12.42 15.05
CA PRO A 537 20.85 12.37 14.19
C PRO A 537 22.15 12.61 14.96
N HIS A 538 22.13 13.47 15.98
CA HIS A 538 23.30 13.72 16.82
C HIS A 538 23.67 12.50 17.67
N ARG A 539 22.69 11.74 18.17
CA ARG A 539 22.95 10.53 18.97
C ARG A 539 23.55 9.41 18.14
N VAL A 540 23.13 9.28 16.87
CA VAL A 540 23.69 8.31 15.92
C VAL A 540 25.17 8.60 15.65
N LEU A 541 25.54 9.87 15.47
CA LEU A 541 26.94 10.27 15.27
C LEU A 541 27.85 9.82 16.44
N TRP A 542 27.39 9.95 17.68
CA TRP A 542 28.16 9.47 18.84
C TRP A 542 28.36 7.95 18.87
N GLY A 543 27.43 7.18 18.29
CA GLY A 543 27.57 5.74 18.07
C GLY A 543 28.63 5.39 17.01
N GLU A 544 28.73 6.20 15.95
CA GLU A 544 29.76 6.04 14.91
C GLU A 544 31.16 6.38 15.44
N PHE A 545 31.30 7.43 16.26
CA PHE A 545 32.54 7.76 16.97
C PHE A 545 33.01 6.63 17.90
N GLY A 546 32.07 5.92 18.53
CA GLY A 546 32.38 4.77 19.40
C GLY A 546 32.90 3.54 18.66
N GLN A 547 32.49 3.33 17.42
CA GLN A 547 33.01 2.23 16.58
C GLN A 547 34.40 2.54 16.02
N GLY A 548 34.69 3.82 15.74
CA GLY A 548 35.98 4.28 15.22
C GLY A 548 37.14 4.25 16.23
N SER A 549 36.87 4.13 17.54
CA SER A 549 37.95 4.11 18.55
C SER A 549 38.62 2.75 18.73
N SER A 550 38.06 1.67 18.17
CA SER A 550 38.68 0.33 18.22
C SER A 550 39.53 -0.01 16.98
N GLN A 551 39.52 0.83 15.95
CA GLN A 551 40.43 0.69 14.81
C GLN A 551 41.04 2.04 14.47
N THR A 552 42.37 2.12 14.59
CA THR A 552 43.26 3.19 14.12
C THR A 552 43.25 4.51 14.89
N THR A 553 44.20 4.64 15.83
CA THR A 553 44.95 5.90 15.98
C THR A 553 46.44 5.59 16.11
N SER A 554 47.06 5.27 14.98
CA SER A 554 48.43 5.71 14.70
C SER A 554 48.30 6.90 13.75
N SER A 555 48.74 8.06 14.24
CA SER A 555 49.13 9.23 13.45
C SER A 555 48.04 9.91 12.60
N ILE A 556 47.24 10.80 13.21
CA ILE A 556 46.76 12.00 12.50
C ILE A 556 47.02 13.23 13.37
N SER A 557 47.71 14.16 12.73
CA SER A 557 48.51 15.29 13.20
C SER A 557 47.70 16.42 13.84
N LYS A 558 48.44 17.25 14.59
CA LYS A 558 48.09 18.48 15.31
C LYS A 558 47.42 19.58 14.44
N ASP A 559 47.20 19.32 13.16
CA ASP A 559 46.69 20.29 12.18
C ASP A 559 45.16 20.44 12.25
N ASN A 560 44.42 19.40 12.67
CA ASN A 560 42.96 19.48 12.83
C ASN A 560 42.53 20.30 14.06
N ALA A 561 43.37 20.36 15.10
CA ALA A 561 43.10 21.17 16.29
C ALA A 561 43.19 22.67 15.99
N SER A 562 44.14 23.08 15.14
CA SER A 562 44.30 24.49 14.74
C SER A 562 43.17 24.98 13.84
N ILE A 563 42.59 24.10 13.02
CA ILE A 563 41.45 24.43 12.15
C ILE A 563 40.18 24.59 12.99
N LEU A 564 39.95 23.67 13.94
CA LEU A 564 38.80 23.76 14.85
C LEU A 564 38.86 24.99 15.77
N GLU A 565 40.03 25.35 16.27
CA GLU A 565 40.22 26.54 17.12
C GLU A 565 39.98 27.86 16.35
N LYS A 566 40.35 27.89 15.06
CA LYS A 566 40.06 29.02 14.17
C LYS A 566 38.57 29.15 13.85
N GLU A 567 37.88 28.04 13.58
CA GLU A 567 36.43 28.04 13.33
C GLU A 567 35.63 28.45 14.58
N GLN A 568 36.08 28.03 15.77
CA GLN A 568 35.43 28.38 17.04
C GLN A 568 35.59 29.87 17.36
N LYS A 569 36.78 30.44 17.14
CA LYS A 569 37.04 31.86 17.31
C LYS A 569 36.25 32.74 16.32
N GLN A 570 36.09 32.26 15.08
CA GLN A 570 35.30 32.93 14.06
C GLN A 570 33.79 32.88 14.35
N LEU A 571 33.33 31.84 15.04
CA LEU A 571 31.95 31.74 15.51
C LEU A 571 31.69 32.68 16.70
N GLU A 572 32.64 32.80 17.63
CA GLU A 572 32.56 33.73 18.76
C GLU A 572 32.55 35.20 18.31
N GLU A 573 33.41 35.59 17.38
CA GLU A 573 33.42 36.93 16.78
C GLU A 573 32.09 37.25 16.06
N ASN A 574 31.54 36.29 15.31
CA ASN A 574 30.23 36.43 14.69
C ASN A 574 29.09 36.57 15.71
N THR A 575 29.15 35.85 16.84
CA THR A 575 28.16 36.00 17.91
C THR A 575 28.26 37.34 18.64
N GLN A 576 29.48 37.87 18.85
CA GLN A 576 29.66 39.22 19.40
C GLN A 576 29.17 40.31 18.44
N LEU A 577 29.39 40.14 17.14
CA LEU A 577 28.83 41.02 16.08
C LEU A 577 27.30 41.00 16.07
N MET A 578 26.69 39.84 16.27
CA MET A 578 25.23 39.70 16.34
C MET A 578 24.63 40.29 17.62
N LEU A 579 25.36 40.25 18.74
CA LEU A 579 24.94 40.85 20.01
C LEU A 579 25.11 42.38 20.01
N THR A 580 26.18 42.90 19.40
CA THR A 580 26.38 44.35 19.21
C THR A 580 25.40 44.93 18.19
N ALA A 581 25.05 44.20 17.12
CA ALA A 581 23.98 44.56 16.19
C ALA A 581 22.59 44.58 16.84
N ARG A 582 22.39 43.85 17.95
CA ARG A 582 21.14 43.83 18.72
C ARG A 582 21.10 44.90 19.83
N GLY A 583 22.20 45.64 20.03
CA GLY A 583 22.40 46.57 21.14
C GLY A 583 22.79 47.98 20.72
N MET A 584 22.30 48.50 19.59
CA MET A 584 22.40 49.92 19.25
C MET A 584 21.17 50.38 18.44
N ASN A 585 20.16 50.88 19.13
CA ASN A 585 19.28 51.99 18.70
C ASN A 585 18.19 52.23 19.76
N SER A 586 18.49 53.10 20.72
CA SER A 586 17.53 54.00 21.37
C SER A 586 18.34 55.01 22.18
N ASP A 587 18.75 56.08 21.51
CA ASP A 587 19.10 57.33 22.16
C ASP A 587 18.15 58.43 21.65
N ASP A 588 17.98 59.46 22.48
CA ASP A 588 17.24 60.72 22.29
C ASP A 588 15.73 60.78 22.60
N GLY A 589 15.44 60.83 23.91
CA GLY A 589 15.09 62.08 24.63
C GLY A 589 14.02 63.04 24.09
N ARG A 590 12.97 63.31 24.90
CA ARG A 590 12.72 64.62 25.55
C ARG A 590 11.41 64.66 26.36
N GLU A 591 11.58 65.06 27.63
CA GLU A 591 10.79 65.99 28.46
C GLU A 591 9.25 66.05 28.32
N PHE A 592 8.54 65.80 29.42
CA PHE A 592 7.77 66.82 30.18
C PHE A 592 7.12 66.18 31.43
N SER A 593 7.25 66.85 32.58
CA SER A 593 6.56 66.64 33.86
C SER A 593 6.14 68.03 34.40
N PRO A 594 5.39 68.16 35.51
CA PRO A 594 4.09 67.61 35.95
C PRO A 594 3.14 68.82 36.24
N PRO A 595 2.04 68.77 37.07
CA PRO A 595 2.21 68.78 38.53
C PRO A 595 1.05 68.21 39.41
N HIS A 596 1.40 67.92 40.68
CA HIS A 596 0.62 68.07 41.95
C HIS A 596 -0.77 67.38 42.09
N ARG A 597 -1.14 66.73 43.21
CA ARG A 597 -1.09 67.22 44.60
C ARG A 597 -1.48 66.11 45.61
N ASP A 598 -0.84 66.15 46.80
CA ASP A 598 -1.43 66.00 48.16
C ASP A 598 -1.93 64.63 48.69
N LEU A 599 -1.70 64.17 49.94
CA LEU A 599 -1.07 64.68 51.19
C LEU A 599 -0.86 63.53 52.22
N ARG A 600 0.17 63.70 53.06
CA ARG A 600 0.26 63.46 54.54
C ARG A 600 0.19 62.05 55.17
N GLY A 601 1.07 61.89 56.16
CA GLY A 601 0.90 61.04 57.36
C GLY A 601 2.11 60.14 57.61
N GLU A 602 3.19 60.63 58.25
CA GLU A 602 3.43 60.57 59.71
C GLU A 602 4.19 59.31 60.16
N ASP A 603 5.43 59.54 60.59
CA ASP A 603 5.92 59.30 61.96
C ASP A 603 6.11 57.88 62.54
N THR A 604 7.39 57.49 62.58
CA THR A 604 8.23 57.24 63.79
C THR A 604 8.25 55.90 64.58
N ILE A 605 9.51 55.53 64.92
CA ILE A 605 10.10 54.78 66.07
C ILE A 605 10.10 53.23 66.10
N ASP A 606 11.26 52.67 65.70
CA ASP A 606 12.32 52.01 66.50
C ASP A 606 12.04 51.05 67.70
N PHE A 607 13.01 50.13 67.83
CA PHE A 607 13.45 49.21 68.89
C PHE A 607 12.78 47.84 69.10
N GLY A 608 13.64 46.80 69.05
CA GLY A 608 13.69 45.79 70.11
C GLY A 608 13.96 44.35 69.68
N GLU A 609 15.20 43.88 69.83
CA GLU A 609 15.50 42.46 70.01
C GLU A 609 14.75 41.89 71.23
N PHE A 610 14.10 40.73 71.09
CA PHE A 610 14.28 39.48 71.86
C PHE A 610 13.04 38.57 71.73
N SER A 611 13.31 37.30 71.40
CA SER A 611 12.43 36.10 71.35
C SER A 611 11.36 36.04 70.27
#